data_AF-K1TV78-F1
#
_entry.id   AF-K1TV78-F1
#
_cell.length_a   1.000
_cell.length_b   1.000
_cell.length_c   1.000
_cell.angle_alpha   90.00
_cell.angle_beta   90.00
_cell.angle_gamma   90.00
#
_symmetry.space_group_name_H-M   'P 1'
#
loop_
_entity.id
_entity.type
_entity.pdbx_description
1 polymer ?
#
loop_
_entity_poly.entity_id
_entity_poly.type
_entity_poly.pdbx_seq_one_letter_code
_entity_poly.pdbx_strand_id
1 'polypeptide(L)'
;DTYTIAGVKSNYETISNLSLAVGSFITDDDDENKEKVCVLGASVAEEIFGSAIEAYGSVIYIDDRLYVVNGVLESMGTVASGISPDDSIFIPYATGVKYLVGSSVSPTITVLAADVNNVEGVIEEVTEVLATSYPKLSSHLRMQEARWRRRRLPTRF
;
A
#
# COMPACT_ATOMS: atom_id res chain seq x y z
N ASP A 1 10.63 17.01 3.33
CA ASP A 1 10.35 15.71 3.96
C ASP A 1 10.44 14.59 2.92
N THR A 2 10.61 13.34 3.35
CA THR A 2 10.76 12.19 2.45
C THR A 2 9.49 11.33 2.52
N TYR A 3 8.67 11.37 1.47
CA TYR A 3 7.49 10.51 1.37
C TYR A 3 7.84 9.17 0.73
N THR A 4 7.19 8.10 1.20
CA THR A 4 7.30 6.79 0.56
C THR A 4 6.23 6.66 -0.52
N ILE A 5 6.64 6.34 -1.74
CA ILE A 5 5.72 6.05 -2.84
C ILE A 5 5.68 4.54 -3.06
N ALA A 6 4.49 3.95 -3.01
CA ALA A 6 4.27 2.52 -3.17
C ALA A 6 3.37 2.24 -4.39
N GLY A 7 3.88 1.42 -5.31
CA GLY A 7 3.06 0.84 -6.38
C GLY A 7 2.32 -0.38 -5.87
N VAL A 8 0.98 -0.36 -5.91
CA VAL A 8 0.14 -1.41 -5.32
C VAL A 8 -0.94 -1.90 -6.29
N LYS A 9 -1.45 -3.11 -6.01
CA LYS A 9 -2.64 -3.67 -6.64
C LYS A 9 -3.88 -3.35 -5.82
N SER A 10 -5.06 -3.48 -6.41
CA SER A 10 -6.36 -3.23 -5.78
C SER A 10 -6.54 -4.00 -4.45
N ASN A 11 -6.16 -5.27 -4.43
CA ASN A 11 -6.27 -6.15 -3.27
C ASN A 11 -5.41 -5.73 -2.06
N TYR A 12 -4.50 -4.77 -2.22
CA TYR A 12 -3.68 -4.26 -1.13
C TYR A 12 -4.54 -3.60 -0.04
N GLU A 13 -5.64 -2.93 -0.41
CA GLU A 13 -6.59 -2.37 0.55
C GLU A 13 -7.08 -3.42 1.55
N THR A 14 -7.54 -4.57 1.04
CA THR A 14 -8.08 -5.65 1.86
C THR A 14 -6.99 -6.36 2.64
N ILE A 15 -5.84 -6.61 2.00
CA ILE A 15 -4.71 -7.31 2.62
C ILE A 15 -4.13 -6.49 3.77
N SER A 16 -4.02 -5.17 3.60
CA SER A 16 -3.48 -4.28 4.63
C SER A 16 -4.54 -3.72 5.57
N ASN A 17 -5.80 -4.15 5.44
CA ASN A 17 -6.94 -3.69 6.23
C ASN A 17 -7.02 -2.16 6.28
N LEU A 18 -6.88 -1.53 5.11
CA LEU A 18 -6.96 -0.08 4.95
C LEU A 18 -8.44 0.34 4.95
N SER A 19 -8.68 1.55 5.48
CA SER A 19 -9.98 2.22 5.40
C SER A 19 -9.80 3.59 4.74
N LEU A 20 -10.81 4.05 4.00
CA LEU A 20 -10.78 5.33 3.29
C LEU A 20 -11.60 6.35 4.09
N ALA A 21 -10.99 7.50 4.40
CA ALA A 21 -11.70 8.65 4.97
C ALA A 21 -12.60 9.31 3.91
N VAL A 22 -12.13 9.34 2.66
CA VAL A 22 -12.85 9.88 1.51
C VAL A 22 -12.35 9.25 0.21
N GLY A 23 -13.24 9.13 -0.78
CA GLY A 23 -12.92 8.64 -2.12
C GLY A 23 -12.92 7.12 -2.21
N SER A 24 -12.03 6.58 -3.05
CA SER A 24 -11.92 5.14 -3.29
C SER A 24 -10.46 4.73 -3.39
N PHE A 25 -10.18 3.46 -3.08
CA PHE A 25 -8.85 2.91 -3.32
C PHE A 25 -8.61 2.65 -4.81
N ILE A 26 -7.39 2.24 -5.15
CA ILE A 26 -6.98 1.86 -6.50
C ILE A 26 -7.76 0.64 -6.97
N THR A 27 -8.31 0.71 -8.18
CA THR A 27 -9.04 -0.38 -8.82
C THR A 27 -8.15 -1.17 -9.79
N ASP A 28 -8.63 -2.33 -10.24
CA ASP A 28 -7.95 -3.09 -11.29
C ASP A 28 -7.91 -2.32 -12.62
N ASP A 29 -8.98 -1.58 -12.94
CA ASP A 29 -9.04 -0.74 -14.13
C ASP A 29 -8.00 0.38 -14.09
N ASP A 30 -7.77 1.01 -12.93
CA ASP A 30 -6.73 2.02 -12.75
C ASP A 30 -5.33 1.44 -13.05
N ASP A 31 -5.08 0.20 -12.62
CA ASP A 31 -3.81 -0.48 -12.83
C ASP A 31 -3.62 -0.93 -14.28
N GLU A 32 -4.63 -1.54 -14.89
CA GLU A 32 -4.58 -1.99 -16.28
C GLU A 32 -4.32 -0.82 -17.24
N ASN A 33 -5.05 0.28 -17.03
CA ASN A 33 -4.95 1.48 -17.87
C ASN A 33 -3.75 2.37 -17.50
N LYS A 34 -3.07 2.08 -16.39
CA LYS A 34 -1.92 2.84 -15.87
C LYS A 34 -2.31 4.29 -15.61
N GLU A 35 -3.46 4.43 -14.97
CA GLU A 35 -4.03 5.71 -14.60
C GLU A 35 -3.09 6.44 -13.64
N LYS A 36 -3.01 7.76 -13.83
CA LYS A 36 -2.23 8.65 -12.95
C LYS A 36 -3.11 9.11 -11.80
N VAL A 37 -3.54 8.15 -11.00
CA VAL A 37 -4.29 8.37 -9.77
C VAL A 37 -3.42 7.99 -8.58
N CYS A 38 -3.69 8.59 -7.43
CA CYS A 38 -3.06 8.23 -6.18
C CYS A 38 -4.05 8.20 -5.01
N VAL A 39 -3.67 7.47 -3.98
CA VAL A 39 -4.32 7.48 -2.67
C VAL A 39 -3.30 7.96 -1.64
N LEU A 40 -3.70 8.92 -0.81
CA LEU A 40 -2.82 9.52 0.20
C LEU A 40 -3.04 8.89 1.56
N GLY A 41 -1.96 8.66 2.29
CA GLY A 41 -2.01 8.46 3.73
C GLY A 41 -2.52 9.71 4.46
N ALA A 42 -3.08 9.51 5.65
CA ALA A 42 -3.69 10.59 6.43
C ALA A 42 -2.70 11.72 6.77
N SER A 43 -1.48 11.40 7.19
CA SER A 43 -0.45 12.41 7.49
C SER A 43 -0.07 13.21 6.25
N VAL A 44 0.07 12.54 5.10
CA VAL A 44 0.42 13.19 3.83
C VAL A 44 -0.66 14.17 3.39
N ALA A 45 -1.93 13.78 3.50
CA ALA A 45 -3.05 14.65 3.16
C ALA A 45 -3.11 15.87 4.09
N GLU A 46 -2.94 15.67 5.40
CA GLU A 46 -2.91 16.75 6.38
C GLU A 46 -1.74 17.72 6.13
N GLU A 47 -0.55 17.21 5.86
CA GLU A 47 0.65 18.04 5.68
C GLU A 47 0.62 18.86 4.38
N ILE A 48 0.15 18.26 3.27
CA ILE A 48 0.16 18.92 1.96
C ILE A 48 -1.07 19.81 1.76
N PHE A 49 -2.24 19.37 2.22
CA PHE A 49 -3.52 20.01 1.91
C PHE A 49 -4.26 20.56 3.13
N GLY A 50 -3.85 20.22 4.35
CA GLY A 50 -4.50 20.66 5.59
C GLY A 50 -5.70 19.81 6.01
N SER A 51 -6.20 18.93 5.14
CA SER A 51 -7.24 17.96 5.47
C SER A 51 -7.44 16.90 4.38
N ALA A 52 -8.05 15.76 4.75
CA ALA A 52 -8.44 14.73 3.79
C ALA A 52 -9.45 15.22 2.73
N ILE A 53 -10.38 16.10 3.12
CA ILE A 53 -11.42 16.61 2.22
C ILE A 53 -10.85 17.59 1.18
N GLU A 54 -9.87 18.41 1.55
CA GLU A 54 -9.18 19.32 0.62
C GLU A 54 -8.19 18.58 -0.28
N ALA A 55 -7.63 17.47 0.20
CA ALA A 55 -6.78 16.60 -0.60
C ALA A 55 -7.58 15.84 -1.67
N TYR A 56 -8.80 15.38 -1.39
CA TYR A 56 -9.58 14.60 -2.34
C TYR A 56 -9.90 15.38 -3.64
N GLY A 57 -9.62 14.76 -4.79
CA GLY A 57 -9.78 15.39 -6.11
C GLY A 57 -8.71 16.42 -6.46
N SER A 58 -7.84 16.77 -5.51
CA SER A 58 -6.69 17.63 -5.77
C SER A 58 -5.60 16.90 -6.55
N VAL A 59 -4.58 17.65 -6.92
CA VAL A 59 -3.49 17.19 -7.76
C VAL A 59 -2.17 17.28 -7.02
N ILE A 60 -1.35 16.24 -7.12
CA ILE A 60 0.06 16.25 -6.69
C ILE A 60 0.99 15.95 -7.86
N TYR A 61 2.25 16.35 -7.70
CA TYR A 61 3.33 16.02 -8.63
C TYR A 61 4.21 14.94 -8.04
N ILE A 62 4.39 13.84 -8.78
CA ILE A 62 5.33 12.77 -8.47
C ILE A 62 6.24 12.61 -9.68
N ASP A 63 7.54 12.87 -9.49
CA ASP A 63 8.55 12.83 -10.56
C ASP A 63 8.11 13.64 -11.81
N ASP A 64 7.81 14.92 -11.60
CA ASP A 64 7.32 15.88 -12.62
C ASP A 64 6.05 15.44 -13.38
N ARG A 65 5.29 14.49 -12.83
CA ARG A 65 4.03 14.01 -13.41
C ARG A 65 2.86 14.28 -12.50
N LEU A 66 1.76 14.67 -13.11
CA LEU A 66 0.51 14.98 -12.45
C LEU A 66 -0.22 13.69 -12.06
N TYR A 67 -0.61 13.58 -10.79
CA TYR A 67 -1.50 12.54 -10.27
C TYR A 67 -2.71 13.18 -9.60
N VAL A 68 -3.89 12.61 -9.85
CA VAL A 68 -5.14 13.02 -9.20
C VAL A 68 -5.36 12.19 -7.94
N VAL A 69 -5.69 12.84 -6.83
CA VAL A 69 -5.99 12.18 -5.56
C VAL A 69 -7.39 11.56 -5.63
N ASN A 70 -7.44 10.24 -5.81
CA ASN A 70 -8.70 9.47 -5.90
C ASN A 70 -9.22 9.03 -4.52
N GLY A 71 -8.39 9.08 -3.49
CA GLY A 71 -8.79 8.75 -2.13
C GLY A 71 -7.78 9.20 -1.08
N VAL A 72 -8.23 9.24 0.17
CA VAL A 72 -7.39 9.49 1.35
C VAL A 72 -7.73 8.45 2.41
N LEU A 73 -6.71 7.82 2.98
CA LEU A 73 -6.88 6.82 4.04
C LEU A 73 -7.34 7.46 5.36
N GLU A 74 -8.13 6.72 6.12
CA GLU A 74 -8.29 7.01 7.55
C GLU A 74 -6.95 6.80 8.25
N SER A 75 -6.62 7.63 9.24
CA SER A 75 -5.39 7.44 10.03
C SER A 75 -5.44 6.10 10.75
N MET A 76 -4.47 5.25 10.47
CA MET A 76 -4.31 3.95 11.13
C MET A 76 -3.40 4.04 12.35
N GLY A 77 -2.69 5.15 12.52
CA GLY A 77 -1.69 5.35 13.55
C GLY A 77 -0.41 4.56 13.27
N THR A 78 0.52 4.58 14.24
CA THR A 78 1.83 3.96 14.04
C THR A 78 1.73 2.43 13.91
N VAL A 79 2.07 1.90 12.73
CA VAL A 79 2.25 0.47 12.53
C VAL A 79 3.56 0.01 13.18
N ALA A 80 3.53 -1.13 13.88
CA ALA A 80 4.68 -1.63 14.65
C ALA A 80 5.86 -2.08 13.77
N SER A 81 5.65 -2.33 12.48
CA SER A 81 6.66 -2.74 11.49
C SER A 81 6.08 -2.63 10.07
N GLY A 82 6.90 -2.22 9.10
CA GLY A 82 6.52 -2.08 7.69
C GLY A 82 6.48 -0.62 7.20
N ILE A 83 5.94 -0.42 6.00
CA ILE A 83 5.68 0.92 5.44
C ILE A 83 4.49 1.52 6.22
N SER A 84 4.64 2.73 6.75
CA SER A 84 3.57 3.47 7.43
C SER A 84 2.50 3.88 6.42
N PRO A 85 1.26 3.36 6.48
CA PRO A 85 0.22 3.77 5.54
C PRO A 85 -0.10 5.26 5.63
N ASP A 86 -0.02 5.84 6.83
CA ASP A 86 -0.31 7.25 7.09
C ASP A 86 0.69 8.20 6.39
N ASP A 87 1.94 7.75 6.19
CA ASP A 87 3.03 8.56 5.61
C ASP A 87 3.38 8.15 4.17
N SER A 88 2.48 7.41 3.52
CA SER A 88 2.70 6.85 2.18
C SER A 88 1.76 7.41 1.12
N ILE A 89 2.24 7.38 -0.13
CA ILE A 89 1.47 7.68 -1.32
C ILE A 89 1.36 6.39 -2.14
N PHE A 90 0.14 5.94 -2.37
CA PHE A 90 -0.14 4.73 -3.13
C PHE A 90 -0.53 5.10 -4.56
N ILE A 91 0.06 4.40 -5.53
CA ILE A 91 -0.28 4.53 -6.96
C ILE A 91 -0.50 3.13 -7.55
N PRO A 92 -1.18 3.00 -8.70
CA PRO A 92 -1.28 1.71 -9.35
C PRO A 92 0.11 1.15 -9.67
N TYR A 93 0.32 -0.13 -9.37
CA TYR A 93 1.59 -0.83 -9.57
C TYR A 93 2.13 -0.64 -11.00
N ALA A 94 1.29 -0.88 -12.01
CA ALA A 94 1.70 -0.75 -13.41
C ALA A 94 2.03 0.70 -13.79
N THR A 95 1.39 1.69 -13.16
CA THR A 95 1.72 3.12 -13.30
C THR A 95 3.12 3.39 -12.73
N GLY A 96 3.41 2.91 -11.52
CA GLY A 96 4.72 3.04 -10.88
C GLY A 96 5.84 2.42 -11.72
N VAL A 97 5.63 1.19 -12.21
CA VAL A 97 6.59 0.50 -13.09
C VAL A 97 6.85 1.30 -14.37
N LYS A 98 5.81 1.82 -15.01
CA LYS A 98 5.93 2.55 -16.28
C LYS A 98 6.64 3.89 -16.13
N TYR A 99 6.35 4.64 -15.06
CA TYR A 99 6.72 6.06 -14.98
C TYR A 99 7.77 6.42 -13.95
N LEU A 100 7.93 5.65 -12.87
CA LEU A 100 8.84 6.00 -11.77
C LEU A 100 10.12 5.17 -11.74
N VAL A 101 10.03 3.87 -12.02
CA VAL A 101 11.13 2.94 -11.67
C VAL A 101 12.04 2.58 -12.86
N GLY A 102 11.59 2.78 -14.11
CA GLY A 102 12.39 2.42 -15.28
C GLY A 102 12.87 0.95 -15.24
N SER A 103 14.14 0.68 -15.56
CA SER A 103 14.73 -0.69 -15.58
C SER A 103 15.30 -1.18 -14.24
N SER A 104 15.12 -0.44 -13.14
CA SER A 104 15.80 -0.69 -11.86
C SER A 104 14.79 -1.00 -10.75
N VAL A 105 14.09 -2.15 -10.82
CA VAL A 105 13.04 -2.49 -9.85
C VAL A 105 13.59 -3.36 -8.71
N SER A 106 13.40 -2.92 -7.46
CA SER A 106 13.45 -3.78 -6.26
C SER A 106 12.02 -3.97 -5.74
N PRO A 107 11.26 -4.96 -6.26
CA PRO A 107 9.88 -5.15 -5.84
C PRO A 107 9.83 -5.71 -4.41
N THR A 108 8.98 -5.12 -3.57
CA THR A 108 8.64 -5.69 -2.25
C THR A 108 7.33 -6.46 -2.39
N ILE A 109 7.34 -7.76 -2.09
CA ILE A 109 6.13 -8.61 -2.11
C ILE A 109 5.59 -8.72 -0.68
N THR A 110 4.36 -8.27 -0.46
CA THR A 110 3.66 -8.40 0.82
C THR A 110 2.61 -9.51 0.71
N VAL A 111 2.68 -10.50 1.60
CA VAL A 111 1.76 -11.65 1.63
C VAL A 111 1.02 -11.66 2.97
N LEU A 112 -0.32 -11.78 2.92
CA LEU A 112 -1.15 -11.94 4.10
C LEU A 112 -1.50 -13.42 4.30
N ALA A 113 -1.14 -13.98 5.45
CA ALA A 113 -1.59 -15.31 5.84
C ALA A 113 -3.02 -15.25 6.38
N ALA A 114 -3.93 -16.06 5.83
CA ALA A 114 -5.34 -16.09 6.20
C ALA A 114 -5.63 -16.69 7.59
N ASP A 115 -4.66 -17.40 8.20
CA ASP A 115 -4.85 -18.08 9.49
C ASP A 115 -3.68 -17.81 10.45
N VAL A 116 -4.00 -17.18 11.59
CA VAL A 116 -3.05 -16.80 12.65
C VAL A 116 -2.47 -18.03 13.36
N ASN A 117 -3.08 -19.22 13.18
CA ASN A 117 -2.64 -20.45 13.84
C ASN A 117 -1.64 -21.28 13.02
N ASN A 118 -1.28 -20.86 11.80
CA ASN A 118 -0.34 -21.60 10.96
C ASN A 118 0.60 -20.65 10.19
N VAL A 119 1.12 -19.65 10.89
CA VAL A 119 2.02 -18.62 10.31
C VAL A 119 3.31 -19.25 9.78
N GLU A 120 3.89 -20.22 10.48
CA GLU A 120 5.11 -20.93 10.02
C GLU A 120 4.86 -21.73 8.73
N GLY A 121 3.74 -22.47 8.63
CA GLY A 121 3.44 -23.28 7.44
C GLY A 121 3.14 -22.44 6.19
N VAL A 122 2.44 -21.31 6.35
CA VAL A 122 2.16 -20.39 5.24
C VAL A 122 3.42 -19.67 4.78
N ILE A 123 4.36 -19.35 5.68
CA ILE A 123 5.67 -18.78 5.32
C ILE A 123 6.48 -19.77 4.49
N GLU A 124 6.49 -21.05 4.87
CA GLU A 124 7.26 -22.09 4.16
C GLU A 124 6.71 -22.32 2.74
N GLU A 125 5.39 -22.44 2.61
CA GLU A 125 4.71 -22.65 1.31
C GLU A 125 4.85 -21.44 0.37
N VAL A 126 4.70 -20.22 0.90
CA VAL A 126 4.88 -18.98 0.11
C VAL A 126 6.34 -18.80 -0.29
N THR A 127 7.29 -19.15 0.57
CA THR A 127 8.72 -19.09 0.24
C THR A 127 9.09 -20.11 -0.82
N GLU A 128 8.52 -21.32 -0.77
CA GLU A 128 8.75 -22.37 -1.76
C GLU A 128 8.16 -22.01 -3.14
N VAL A 129 6.94 -21.47 -3.20
CA VAL A 129 6.31 -21.01 -4.44
C VAL A 129 7.07 -19.81 -5.05
N LEU A 130 7.49 -18.86 -4.22
CA LEU A 130 8.27 -17.70 -4.66
C LEU A 130 9.70 -18.09 -5.10
N ALA A 131 10.35 -19.04 -4.42
CA ALA A 131 11.66 -19.56 -4.81
C ALA A 131 11.61 -20.35 -6.12
N THR A 132 10.53 -21.12 -6.33
CA THR A 132 10.30 -21.90 -7.55
C THR A 132 9.99 -21.00 -8.75
N SER A 133 9.19 -19.96 -8.55
CA SER A 133 8.75 -19.08 -9.65
C SER A 133 9.75 -17.94 -9.94
N TYR A 134 10.51 -17.48 -8.94
CA TYR A 134 11.41 -16.32 -9.04
C TYR A 134 12.74 -16.50 -8.29
N PRO A 135 13.62 -17.42 -8.73
CA PRO A 135 14.86 -17.76 -8.03
C PRO A 135 15.87 -16.59 -7.87
N LYS A 136 15.72 -15.49 -8.62
CA LYS A 136 16.59 -14.30 -8.56
C LYS A 136 16.18 -13.23 -7.54
N LEU A 137 14.98 -13.32 -6.94
CA LEU A 137 14.46 -12.35 -5.96
C LEU A 137 14.68 -12.79 -4.50
N SER A 138 15.14 -14.02 -4.29
CA SER A 138 15.32 -14.66 -2.98
C SER A 138 16.36 -13.96 -2.08
N SER A 139 17.34 -13.25 -2.65
CA SER A 139 18.41 -12.59 -1.89
C SER A 139 18.01 -11.25 -1.24
N HIS A 140 16.83 -10.70 -1.54
CA HIS A 140 16.34 -9.42 -1.00
C HIS A 140 14.98 -9.51 -0.30
N LEU A 141 14.47 -10.73 -0.08
CA LEU A 141 13.20 -10.93 0.59
C LEU A 141 13.35 -10.69 2.10
N ARG A 142 12.86 -9.55 2.60
CA ARG A 142 12.81 -9.25 4.03
C ARG A 142 11.42 -9.60 4.57
N MET A 143 11.28 -10.82 5.05
CA MET A 143 10.09 -11.27 5.78
C MET A 143 10.00 -10.51 7.11
N GLN A 144 8.86 -9.86 7.38
CA GLN A 144 8.58 -9.15 8.62
C GLN A 144 7.24 -9.62 9.16
N GLU A 145 7.22 -10.20 10.35
CA GLU A 145 5.97 -10.57 11.04
C GLU A 145 5.32 -9.31 11.64
N ALA A 146 4.21 -8.86 11.07
CA ALA A 146 3.37 -7.83 11.69
C ALA A 146 2.31 -8.49 12.58
N ARG A 147 2.50 -8.48 13.92
CA ARG A 147 1.49 -8.95 14.88
C ARG A 147 0.40 -7.89 15.07
N TRP A 148 -0.70 -8.03 14.34
CA TRP A 148 -1.88 -7.15 14.48
C TRP A 148 -2.74 -7.55 15.69
N ARG A 149 -2.80 -6.68 16.72
CA ARG A 149 -3.73 -6.84 17.85
C ARG A 149 -5.14 -6.41 17.42
N ARG A 150 -6.06 -7.37 17.23
CA ARG A 150 -7.50 -7.07 17.08
C ARG A 150 -8.02 -6.38 18.35
N ARG A 151 -8.34 -5.08 18.29
CA ARG A 151 -9.17 -4.44 19.33
C ARG A 151 -10.64 -4.74 19.00
N ARG A 152 -11.31 -5.48 19.88
CA ARG A 152 -12.78 -5.60 19.91
C ARG A 152 -13.36 -4.20 20.16
N LEU A 153 -14.23 -3.73 19.26
CA LEU A 153 -15.08 -2.56 19.51
C LEU A 153 -16.14 -2.92 20.57
N PRO A 154 -16.43 -2.03 21.53
CA PRO A 154 -17.49 -2.25 22.50
C PRO A 154 -18.86 -2.05 21.84
N THR A 155 -19.69 -3.09 21.85
CA THR A 155 -21.12 -3.00 21.52
C THR A 155 -21.81 -2.21 22.64
N ARG A 156 -22.36 -1.03 22.32
CA ARG A 156 -23.34 -0.35 23.18
C ARG A 156 -24.75 -0.70 22.69
N PHE A 157 -25.57 -1.22 23.60
CA PHE A 157 -27.03 -1.24 23.51
C PHE A 157 -27.60 0.11 23.93
#